data_AF-A0A2N2I1S8-F1
#
_entry.id   AF-A0A2N2I1S8-F1
#
_cell.length_a   1.000
_cell.length_b   1.000
_cell.length_c   1.000
_cell.angle_alpha   90.00
_cell.angle_beta   90.00
_cell.angle_gamma   90.00
#
_symmetry.space_group_name_H-M   'P 1'
#
loop_
_entity.id
_entity.type
_entity.pdbx_description
1 polymer ?
#
loop_
_entity_poly.entity_id
_entity_poly.type
_entity_poly.pdbx_seq_one_letter_code
_entity_poly.pdbx_strand_id
1 'polypeptide(L)'
;MKAVLVKSMWSKITQVVKEWFNRTRNINAIPAIDITLLRPLLLLLAITVLSYEAVDFFYKIISFPLTKQTAAVKNNGSVLAVTDNTRRNQLLDYGIITERNLFLSTLKTIGDKQLDGGLFDSDQKNMDFDLKGTVAYNSSFGFIVIEERGNHKQKLYRMGDKIGAAKLIKITRNTATLKSGEQEITLKIKATMEGPLLPHSPASGKYPAPPRSLNLSKKAVNENLSDLKSIMSQAVVRPFLNEGVQNGYIISNIAPNSLYEKMGLQNGDIINDINNKPMQSADNLLQMVNLMQSGSSITLNVKRNGKIETINYSFY
;
A
#
# COMPACT_ATOMS: atom_id res chain seq x y z
N MET A 1 44.30 -36.14 28.23
CA MET A 1 43.59 -37.27 28.89
C MET A 1 42.24 -37.62 28.24
N LYS A 2 41.39 -36.66 27.80
CA LYS A 2 40.08 -36.96 27.17
C LYS A 2 40.15 -37.66 25.79
N ALA A 3 41.15 -37.37 24.96
CA ALA A 3 41.27 -37.96 23.61
C ALA A 3 41.63 -39.47 23.61
N VAL A 4 42.36 -39.94 24.63
CA VAL A 4 42.77 -41.36 24.76
C VAL A 4 41.58 -42.22 25.21
N LEU A 5 40.70 -41.66 26.05
CA LEU A 5 39.48 -42.31 26.52
C LEU A 5 38.47 -42.55 25.40
N VAL A 6 38.27 -41.56 24.52
CA VAL A 6 37.34 -41.71 23.38
C VAL A 6 37.85 -42.75 22.39
N LYS A 7 39.14 -42.74 22.05
CA LYS A 7 39.71 -43.73 21.13
C LYS A 7 39.66 -45.17 21.68
N SER A 8 39.84 -45.33 22.99
CA SER A 8 39.70 -46.62 23.70
C SER A 8 38.25 -47.12 23.70
N MET A 9 37.28 -46.23 23.92
CA MET A 9 35.85 -46.58 23.87
C MET A 9 35.41 -46.99 22.47
N TRP A 10 35.84 -46.28 21.42
CA TRP A 10 35.52 -46.63 20.04
C TRP A 10 36.13 -47.97 19.60
N SER A 11 37.33 -48.31 20.09
CA SER A 11 37.95 -49.61 19.84
C SER A 11 37.19 -50.77 20.52
N LYS A 12 36.66 -50.55 21.73
CA LYS A 12 35.85 -51.56 22.42
C LYS A 12 34.51 -51.77 21.73
N ILE A 13 33.89 -50.71 21.23
CA ILE A 13 32.62 -50.78 20.49
C ILE A 13 32.82 -51.54 19.18
N THR A 14 33.87 -51.25 18.40
CA THR A 14 34.11 -51.97 17.14
C THR A 14 34.45 -53.43 17.37
N GLN A 15 35.14 -53.77 18.45
CA GLN A 15 35.42 -55.16 18.81
C GLN A 15 34.15 -55.92 19.22
N VAL A 16 33.28 -55.31 20.03
CA VAL A 16 31.99 -55.92 20.43
C VAL A 16 31.07 -56.11 19.22
N VAL A 17 31.01 -55.14 18.30
CA VAL A 17 30.22 -55.25 17.07
C VAL A 17 30.77 -56.35 16.14
N LYS A 18 32.10 -56.47 16.04
CA LYS A 18 32.75 -57.50 15.22
C LYS A 18 32.58 -58.91 15.82
N GLU A 19 32.64 -59.04 17.13
CA GLU A 19 32.35 -60.30 17.84
C GLU A 19 30.87 -60.67 17.73
N TRP A 20 29.95 -59.71 17.85
CA TRP A 20 28.53 -59.93 17.63
C TRP A 20 28.23 -60.42 16.20
N PHE A 21 28.86 -59.81 15.19
CA PHE A 21 28.69 -60.20 13.78
C PHE A 21 29.29 -61.57 13.44
N ASN A 22 30.38 -61.95 14.11
CA ASN A 22 30.97 -63.27 13.93
C ASN A 22 30.19 -64.36 14.67
N ARG A 23 29.52 -64.02 15.79
CA ARG A 23 28.57 -64.92 16.48
C ARG A 23 27.30 -65.14 15.67
N THR A 24 26.89 -64.17 14.84
CA THR A 24 25.69 -64.29 13.99
C THR A 24 25.95 -64.96 12.64
N ARG A 25 27.21 -65.25 12.29
CA ARG A 25 27.57 -66.01 11.08
C ARG A 25 27.51 -67.54 11.24
N ASN A 26 27.22 -68.04 12.44
CA ASN A 26 27.09 -69.48 12.71
C ASN A 26 25.78 -69.80 13.42
N ILE A 27 24.66 -69.32 12.87
CA ILE A 27 23.31 -69.63 13.35
C ILE A 27 22.57 -70.37 12.23
N ASN A 28 22.83 -71.66 12.11
CA ASN A 28 21.78 -72.56 11.67
C ASN A 28 20.75 -72.60 12.81
N ALA A 29 19.49 -72.29 12.48
CA ALA A 29 18.32 -72.13 13.37
C ALA A 29 18.13 -70.74 14.00
N ILE A 30 17.44 -69.85 13.27
CA ILE A 30 16.77 -68.67 13.84
C ILE A 30 15.44 -69.15 14.45
N PRO A 31 15.22 -69.08 15.78
CA PRO A 31 13.87 -69.27 16.33
C PRO A 31 13.00 -68.08 15.90
N ALA A 32 11.76 -68.38 15.48
CA ALA A 32 10.81 -67.39 15.00
C ALA A 32 10.68 -66.22 15.98
N ILE A 33 11.13 -65.04 15.55
CA ILE A 33 10.99 -63.80 16.33
C ILE A 33 9.51 -63.44 16.32
N ASP A 34 8.93 -63.29 17.51
CA ASP A 34 7.51 -63.02 17.69
C ASP A 34 7.16 -61.62 17.14
N ILE A 35 6.60 -61.60 15.93
CA ILE A 35 6.25 -60.41 15.14
C ILE A 35 5.27 -59.46 15.84
N THR A 36 4.62 -59.91 16.92
CA THR A 36 3.65 -59.16 17.72
C THR A 36 4.30 -58.09 18.60
N LEU A 37 5.49 -58.37 19.15
CA LEU A 37 6.27 -57.42 19.98
C LEU A 37 7.06 -56.40 19.16
N LEU A 38 7.40 -56.74 17.91
CA LEU A 38 8.17 -55.86 17.01
C LEU A 38 7.29 -54.81 16.31
N ARG A 39 5.98 -55.08 16.18
CA ARG A 39 5.03 -54.19 15.50
C ARG A 39 4.91 -52.78 16.10
N PRO A 40 4.77 -52.57 17.42
CA PRO A 40 4.70 -51.22 17.98
C PRO A 40 6.01 -50.45 17.84
N LEU A 41 7.16 -51.15 17.90
CA LEU A 41 8.48 -50.53 17.72
C LEU A 41 8.68 -50.06 16.27
N LEU A 42 8.25 -50.85 15.29
CA LEU A 42 8.24 -50.46 13.88
C LEU A 42 7.29 -49.29 13.59
N LEU A 43 6.10 -49.28 14.21
CA LEU A 43 5.17 -48.15 14.08
C LEU A 43 5.77 -46.86 14.65
N LEU A 44 6.43 -46.93 15.80
CA LEU A 44 7.06 -45.76 16.40
C LEU A 44 8.17 -45.22 15.49
N LEU A 45 9.00 -46.10 14.93
CA LEU A 45 10.04 -45.73 13.97
C LEU A 45 9.46 -45.14 12.67
N ALA A 46 8.34 -45.68 12.18
CA ALA A 46 7.65 -45.13 11.01
C ALA A 46 7.10 -43.71 11.27
N ILE A 47 6.51 -43.48 12.45
CA ILE A 47 5.98 -42.16 12.83
C ILE A 47 7.10 -41.14 12.97
N THR A 48 8.25 -41.50 13.54
CA THR A 48 9.38 -40.56 13.66
C THR A 48 9.94 -40.16 12.31
N VAL A 49 10.08 -41.11 11.37
CA VAL A 49 10.52 -40.83 10.00
C VAL A 49 9.49 -39.96 9.26
N LEU A 50 8.20 -40.29 9.35
CA LEU A 50 7.14 -39.49 8.73
C LEU A 50 7.07 -38.06 9.29
N SER A 51 7.25 -37.89 10.61
CA SER A 51 7.28 -36.58 11.24
C SER A 51 8.48 -35.74 10.80
N TYR A 52 9.64 -36.35 10.55
CA TYR A 52 10.83 -35.66 10.07
C TYR A 52 10.65 -35.18 8.62
N GLU A 53 10.17 -36.05 7.74
CA GLU A 53 9.88 -35.73 6.33
C GLU A 53 8.81 -34.64 6.19
N ALA A 54 7.73 -34.70 7.00
CA ALA A 54 6.66 -33.71 6.95
C ALA A 54 7.16 -32.28 7.26
N VAL A 55 8.09 -32.15 8.21
CA VAL A 55 8.67 -30.84 8.58
C VAL A 55 9.56 -30.31 7.46
N ASP A 56 10.38 -31.16 6.84
CA ASP A 56 11.23 -30.76 5.70
C ASP A 56 10.39 -30.29 4.50
N PHE A 57 9.34 -31.03 4.15
CA PHE A 57 8.38 -30.63 3.12
C PHE A 57 7.67 -29.31 3.44
N PHE A 58 7.26 -29.10 4.69
CA PHE A 58 6.60 -27.86 5.13
C PHE A 58 7.50 -26.63 4.91
N TYR A 59 8.78 -26.71 5.31
CA TYR A 59 9.72 -25.62 5.08
C TYR A 59 10.02 -25.40 3.59
N LYS A 60 10.05 -26.46 2.78
CA LYS A 60 10.23 -26.35 1.32
C LYS A 60 9.05 -25.68 0.60
N ILE A 61 7.83 -25.87 1.10
CA ILE A 61 6.62 -25.22 0.58
C ILE A 61 6.57 -23.74 0.97
N ILE A 62 6.93 -23.41 2.22
CA ILE A 62 6.92 -22.02 2.69
C ILE A 62 8.06 -21.20 2.10
N SER A 63 9.23 -21.81 1.91
CA SER A 63 10.38 -21.14 1.30
C SER A 63 10.30 -21.06 -0.22
N PHE A 64 9.24 -21.58 -0.86
CA PHE A 64 9.05 -21.44 -2.29
C PHE A 64 8.89 -19.96 -2.63
N PRO A 65 9.89 -19.32 -3.25
CA PRO A 65 9.74 -17.95 -3.68
C PRO A 65 8.69 -17.98 -4.79
N LEU A 66 7.64 -17.17 -4.65
CA LEU A 66 6.71 -16.84 -5.74
C LEU A 66 7.51 -16.14 -6.86
N THR A 67 8.27 -16.94 -7.59
CA THR A 67 8.99 -16.55 -8.80
C THR A 67 7.91 -16.27 -9.81
N LYS A 68 7.67 -14.98 -10.05
CA LYS A 68 6.90 -14.53 -11.20
C LYS A 68 7.63 -15.04 -12.45
N GLN A 69 7.11 -16.11 -13.03
CA GLN A 69 7.40 -16.53 -14.38
C GLN A 69 6.92 -15.40 -15.30
N THR A 70 7.83 -14.50 -15.65
CA THR A 70 7.63 -13.63 -16.81
C THR A 70 7.90 -14.52 -18.02
N ALA A 71 6.83 -14.90 -18.71
CA ALA A 71 6.96 -15.50 -20.03
C ALA A 71 7.72 -14.51 -20.92
N ALA A 72 8.93 -14.89 -21.33
CA ALA A 72 9.72 -14.15 -22.28
C ALA A 72 8.98 -14.15 -23.63
N VAL A 73 8.31 -13.04 -23.94
CA VAL A 73 7.88 -12.72 -25.30
C VAL A 73 9.15 -12.48 -26.10
N LYS A 74 9.42 -13.39 -27.05
CA LYS A 74 10.50 -13.30 -28.02
C LYS A 74 10.23 -12.10 -28.95
N ASN A 75 10.72 -10.92 -28.58
CA ASN A 75 10.77 -9.78 -29.48
C ASN A 75 12.10 -9.81 -30.23
N ASN A 76 12.02 -10.13 -31.51
CA ASN A 76 13.09 -9.85 -32.46
C ASN A 76 13.27 -8.33 -32.55
N GLY A 77 14.30 -7.81 -31.91
CA GLY A 77 14.72 -6.42 -31.99
C GLY A 77 16.20 -6.36 -31.65
N SER A 78 17.01 -6.06 -32.66
CA SER A 78 18.46 -5.89 -32.66
C SER A 78 19.05 -5.36 -31.34
N VAL A 79 19.93 -6.17 -30.74
CA VAL A 79 20.80 -5.82 -29.62
C VAL A 79 21.85 -4.83 -30.12
N LEU A 80 21.75 -3.57 -29.68
CA LEU A 80 22.93 -2.72 -29.53
C LEU A 80 23.49 -2.97 -28.13
N ALA A 81 24.73 -3.46 -28.10
CA ALA A 81 25.48 -3.72 -26.88
C ALA A 81 25.64 -2.42 -26.07
N VAL A 82 25.20 -2.44 -24.81
CA VAL A 82 25.59 -1.43 -23.81
C VAL A 82 26.58 -2.09 -22.88
N THR A 83 27.83 -1.66 -23.01
CA THR A 83 28.97 -2.07 -22.19
C THR A 83 28.73 -1.70 -20.73
N ASP A 84 28.94 -2.68 -19.85
CA ASP A 84 29.02 -2.53 -18.40
C ASP A 84 30.05 -1.45 -18.03
N ASN A 85 29.61 -0.39 -17.38
CA ASN A 85 30.48 0.58 -16.71
C ASN A 85 29.98 0.74 -15.27
N THR A 86 30.60 -0.01 -14.37
CA THR A 86 30.43 0.09 -12.92
C THR A 86 31.05 1.42 -12.44
N ARG A 87 30.30 2.52 -12.57
CA ARG A 87 30.59 3.74 -11.80
C ARG A 87 29.86 3.63 -10.46
N ARG A 88 30.62 3.60 -9.36
CA ARG A 88 30.06 3.89 -8.03
C ARG A 88 29.58 5.34 -8.07
N ASN A 89 28.26 5.53 -8.07
CA ASN A 89 27.61 6.83 -8.11
C ASN A 89 28.15 7.73 -6.98
N GLN A 90 28.48 8.97 -7.33
CA GLN A 90 29.05 9.93 -6.38
C GLN A 90 27.93 10.51 -5.51
N LEU A 91 28.24 11.02 -4.31
CA LEU A 91 27.24 11.62 -3.42
C LEU A 91 26.42 12.75 -4.07
N LEU A 92 26.98 13.38 -5.12
CA LEU A 92 26.32 14.39 -5.94
C LEU A 92 25.12 13.83 -6.74
N ASP A 93 25.12 12.54 -7.11
CA ASP A 93 24.00 11.88 -7.81
C ASP A 93 22.74 11.76 -6.92
N TYR A 94 22.92 11.82 -5.59
CA TYR A 94 21.83 11.79 -4.63
C TYR A 94 21.26 13.18 -4.31
N GLY A 95 21.82 14.26 -4.89
CA GLY A 95 21.32 15.63 -4.72
C GLY A 95 19.86 15.80 -5.14
N ILE A 96 19.39 14.98 -6.08
CA ILE A 96 17.99 14.95 -6.53
C ILE A 96 17.03 14.58 -5.39
N ILE A 97 17.47 13.77 -4.43
CA ILE A 97 16.64 13.35 -3.28
C ILE A 97 16.38 14.55 -2.36
N THR A 98 17.41 15.36 -2.12
CA THR A 98 17.32 16.60 -1.35
C THR A 98 16.56 17.71 -2.08
N GLU A 99 16.76 17.86 -3.39
CA GLU A 99 16.06 18.86 -4.21
C GLU A 99 14.56 18.57 -4.34
N ARG A 100 14.20 17.28 -4.42
CA ARG A 100 12.79 16.86 -4.49
C ARG A 100 12.11 16.79 -3.14
N ASN A 101 12.85 17.05 -2.05
CA ASN A 101 12.36 17.04 -0.67
C ASN A 101 11.42 15.85 -0.39
N LEU A 102 11.80 14.67 -0.87
CA LEU A 102 10.94 13.47 -0.90
C LEU A 102 10.50 13.01 0.50
N PHE A 103 11.17 13.52 1.53
CA PHE A 103 10.95 13.18 2.93
C PHE A 103 10.49 14.39 3.76
N LEU A 104 10.16 15.52 3.11
CA LEU A 104 9.72 16.76 3.75
C LEU A 104 10.68 17.24 4.87
N SER A 105 11.97 16.91 4.76
CA SER A 105 12.96 17.13 5.81
C SER A 105 13.59 18.54 5.78
N THR A 106 13.31 19.34 4.74
CA THR A 106 13.80 20.72 4.66
C THR A 106 12.76 21.69 5.20
N LEU A 107 13.11 22.40 6.29
CA LEU A 107 12.33 23.46 6.95
C LEU A 107 12.16 24.70 6.06
N LYS A 108 11.39 24.61 4.97
CA LYS A 108 10.95 25.77 4.19
C LYS A 108 9.43 25.88 4.25
N THR A 109 8.97 26.97 4.87
CA THR A 109 7.57 27.32 5.07
C THR A 109 6.86 27.51 3.72
N ILE A 110 5.84 26.69 3.46
CA ILE A 110 4.87 26.93 2.41
C ILE A 110 3.79 27.81 3.04
N GLY A 111 3.65 29.03 2.50
CA GLY A 111 2.85 30.10 3.06
C GLY A 111 1.37 29.77 3.23
N ASP A 112 0.80 30.37 4.27
CA ASP A 112 -0.59 30.29 4.68
C ASP A 112 -1.56 30.55 3.52
N LYS A 113 -2.44 29.56 3.29
CA LYS A 113 -3.75 29.82 2.71
C LYS A 113 -4.81 29.35 3.68
N GLN A 114 -5.40 30.36 4.31
CA GLN A 114 -6.62 30.33 5.08
C GLN A 114 -7.72 29.53 4.34
N LEU A 115 -8.21 28.48 4.98
CA LEU A 115 -9.46 27.81 4.65
C LEU A 115 -10.31 27.81 5.93
N ASP A 116 -11.36 28.62 5.87
CA ASP A 116 -12.35 28.83 6.90
C ASP A 116 -13.19 27.56 7.17
N GLY A 117 -13.66 27.44 8.43
CA GLY A 117 -14.94 26.83 8.75
C GLY A 117 -14.97 25.31 8.99
N GLY A 118 -14.45 24.86 10.14
CA GLY A 118 -14.61 23.49 10.63
C GLY A 118 -16.01 23.20 11.18
N LEU A 119 -16.52 22.01 10.85
CA LEU A 119 -17.81 21.46 11.30
C LEU A 119 -17.66 20.47 12.47
N PHE A 120 -16.68 20.70 13.35
CA PHE A 120 -16.46 19.88 14.54
C PHE A 120 -15.94 20.75 15.68
N ASP A 121 -16.82 21.22 16.54
CA ASP A 121 -16.40 21.81 17.81
C ASP A 121 -17.47 21.57 18.86
N SER A 122 -17.07 21.01 19.99
CA SER A 122 -17.68 21.34 21.28
C SER A 122 -16.85 20.96 22.50
N ASP A 123 -15.82 20.10 22.41
CA ASP A 123 -15.01 19.75 23.60
C ASP A 123 -13.52 20.16 23.52
N GLN A 124 -13.03 20.70 22.40
CA GLN A 124 -11.60 20.93 22.17
C GLN A 124 -11.17 22.41 22.24
N LYS A 125 -12.00 23.27 22.84
CA LYS A 125 -11.86 24.73 22.73
C LYS A 125 -10.94 25.41 23.77
N ASN A 126 -10.34 24.66 24.70
CA ASN A 126 -9.59 25.25 25.84
C ASN A 126 -8.23 24.61 26.14
N MET A 127 -7.56 24.03 25.13
CA MET A 127 -6.19 23.53 25.32
C MET A 127 -5.22 24.23 24.36
N ASP A 128 -4.09 24.70 24.89
CA ASP A 128 -3.00 25.35 24.15
C ASP A 128 -2.14 24.35 23.35
N PHE A 129 -2.65 23.13 23.14
CA PHE A 129 -1.90 22.01 22.60
C PHE A 129 -2.70 21.32 21.50
N ASP A 130 -2.06 21.08 20.35
CA ASP A 130 -2.63 20.35 19.23
C ASP A 130 -2.00 18.95 19.15
N LEU A 131 -2.83 17.90 19.01
CA LEU A 131 -2.37 16.53 18.78
C LEU A 131 -1.97 16.33 17.31
N LYS A 132 -0.69 16.07 17.05
CA LYS A 132 -0.12 15.93 15.70
C LYS A 132 0.04 14.50 15.24
N GLY A 133 0.22 13.56 16.16
CA GLY A 133 0.39 12.16 15.81
C GLY A 133 0.25 11.26 17.02
N THR A 134 -0.12 10.00 16.75
CA THR A 134 -0.10 8.94 17.75
C THR A 134 0.54 7.69 17.16
N VAL A 135 1.26 6.96 17.99
CA VAL A 135 1.75 5.62 17.69
C VAL A 135 1.25 4.71 18.80
N ALA A 136 0.25 3.89 18.47
CA ALA A 136 -0.32 2.90 19.37
C ALA A 136 0.17 1.52 18.92
N TYR A 137 1.05 0.90 19.71
CA TYR A 137 1.56 -0.45 19.44
C TYR A 137 0.84 -1.49 20.31
N ASN A 138 0.83 -1.29 21.64
CA ASN A 138 0.07 -2.10 22.59
C ASN A 138 -0.39 -1.23 23.78
N SER A 139 -1.16 -1.80 24.72
CA SER A 139 -1.74 -1.06 25.86
C SER A 139 -0.70 -0.41 26.79
N SER A 140 0.56 -0.84 26.74
CA SER A 140 1.66 -0.32 27.57
C SER A 140 2.68 0.51 26.79
N PHE A 141 2.77 0.32 25.46
CA PHE A 141 3.73 0.97 24.59
C PHE A 141 3.01 1.79 23.51
N GLY A 142 3.10 3.10 23.68
CA GLY A 142 2.67 4.07 22.71
C GLY A 142 3.22 5.45 23.03
N PHE A 143 3.29 6.30 22.02
CA PHE A 143 3.68 7.69 22.18
C PHE A 143 2.78 8.60 21.36
N ILE A 144 2.69 9.86 21.80
CA ILE A 144 1.98 10.90 21.09
C ILE A 144 2.90 12.08 20.85
N VAL A 145 2.64 12.80 19.76
CA VAL A 145 3.33 14.03 19.41
C VAL A 145 2.36 15.19 19.61
N ILE A 146 2.72 16.09 20.52
CA ILE A 146 1.95 17.28 20.83
C ILE A 146 2.72 18.50 20.32
N GLU A 147 2.02 19.42 19.66
CA GLU A 147 2.53 20.74 19.30
C GLU A 147 1.95 21.80 20.25
N GLU A 148 2.82 22.63 20.83
CA GLU A 148 2.42 23.78 21.64
C GLU A 148 2.08 24.98 20.74
N ARG A 149 0.90 25.58 20.97
CA ARG A 149 0.39 26.70 20.18
C ARG A 149 1.23 27.96 20.44
N GLY A 150 2.04 28.36 19.45
CA GLY A 150 2.78 29.62 19.46
C GLY A 150 4.25 29.53 19.10
N ASN A 151 4.89 28.35 19.24
CA ASN A 151 6.31 28.18 18.92
C ASN A 151 6.58 27.02 17.95
N HIS A 152 5.54 26.30 17.51
CA HIS A 152 5.62 25.11 16.66
C HIS A 152 6.57 24.01 17.20
N LYS A 153 6.88 24.03 18.51
CA LYS A 153 7.72 23.02 19.13
C LYS A 153 6.89 21.76 19.36
N GLN A 154 7.36 20.69 18.75
CA GLN A 154 6.78 19.36 18.91
C GLN A 154 7.50 18.64 20.04
N LYS A 155 6.73 18.04 20.95
CA LYS A 155 7.26 17.21 22.03
C LYS A 155 6.57 15.86 22.07
N LEU A 156 7.37 14.84 22.33
CA LEU A 156 6.92 13.46 22.43
C LEU A 156 6.57 13.13 23.88
N TYR A 157 5.43 12.48 24.06
CA TYR A 157 4.92 12.04 25.37
C TYR A 157 4.54 10.57 25.32
N ARG A 158 4.75 9.87 26.44
CA ARG A 158 4.45 8.45 26.64
C ARG A 158 3.28 8.27 27.59
N MET A 159 2.67 7.09 27.55
CA MET A 159 1.65 6.68 28.52
C MET A 159 2.09 7.00 29.96
N GLY A 160 1.27 7.73 30.70
CA GLY A 160 1.55 8.16 32.06
C GLY A 160 2.21 9.52 32.22
N ASP A 161 2.74 10.12 31.14
CA ASP A 161 3.34 11.46 31.20
C ASP A 161 2.30 12.55 31.46
N LYS A 162 2.75 13.66 32.05
CA LYS A 162 1.93 14.86 32.26
C LYS A 162 2.14 15.85 31.11
N ILE A 163 1.04 16.36 30.57
CA ILE A 163 0.97 17.39 29.53
C ILE A 163 0.17 18.55 30.11
N GLY A 164 0.84 19.64 30.46
CA GLY A 164 0.26 20.67 31.31
C GLY A 164 -0.20 20.08 32.66
N ALA A 165 -1.49 20.24 32.98
CA ALA A 165 -2.09 19.67 34.19
C ALA A 165 -2.65 18.24 34.00
N ALA A 166 -2.74 17.74 32.77
CA ALA A 166 -3.43 16.48 32.46
C ALA A 166 -2.44 15.31 32.29
N LYS A 167 -2.84 14.11 32.72
CA LYS A 167 -2.05 12.88 32.59
C LYS A 167 -2.50 12.06 31.38
N LEU A 168 -1.58 11.59 30.55
CA LEU A 168 -1.89 10.70 29.44
C LEU A 168 -2.27 9.30 29.93
N ILE A 169 -3.51 8.88 29.71
CA ILE A 169 -4.05 7.61 30.22
C ILE A 169 -4.35 6.59 29.13
N LYS A 170 -4.54 7.03 27.87
CA LYS A 170 -4.84 6.12 26.75
C LYS A 170 -4.33 6.70 25.44
N ILE A 171 -3.76 5.84 24.60
CA ILE A 171 -3.35 6.16 23.23
C ILE A 171 -4.03 5.16 22.30
N THR A 172 -4.72 5.65 21.28
CA THR A 172 -5.26 4.86 20.18
C THR A 172 -4.67 5.34 18.85
N ARG A 173 -4.97 4.65 17.75
CA ARG A 173 -4.40 4.95 16.42
C ARG A 173 -4.59 6.41 15.98
N ASN A 174 -5.69 7.06 16.40
CA ASN A 174 -6.01 8.43 15.98
C ASN A 174 -6.42 9.36 17.13
N THR A 175 -6.36 8.88 18.38
CA THR A 175 -6.79 9.67 19.55
C THR A 175 -5.88 9.45 20.75
N ALA A 176 -5.83 10.44 21.63
CA ALA A 176 -5.17 10.37 22.92
C ALA A 176 -6.15 10.84 24.00
N THR A 177 -6.32 10.05 25.06
CA THR A 177 -7.16 10.45 26.20
C THR A 177 -6.27 10.94 27.33
N LEU A 178 -6.50 12.19 27.74
CA LEU A 178 -5.86 12.86 28.86
C LEU A 178 -6.82 12.90 30.04
N LYS A 179 -6.31 12.72 31.25
CA LYS A 179 -7.07 12.85 32.49
C LYS A 179 -6.61 14.08 33.26
N SER A 180 -7.51 15.05 33.46
CA SER A 180 -7.27 16.24 34.27
C SER A 180 -8.26 16.23 35.44
N GLY A 181 -7.78 15.89 36.64
CA GLY A 181 -8.68 15.66 37.80
C GLY A 181 -9.62 14.47 37.56
N GLU A 182 -10.94 14.72 37.61
CA GLU A 182 -11.98 13.72 37.31
C GLU A 182 -12.39 13.67 35.84
N GLN A 183 -11.98 14.65 35.02
CA GLN A 183 -12.42 14.74 33.64
C GLN A 183 -11.45 14.02 32.69
N GLU A 184 -12.01 13.24 31.77
CA GLU A 184 -11.29 12.63 30.66
C GLU A 184 -11.54 13.42 29.37
N ILE A 185 -10.46 13.87 28.74
CA ILE A 185 -10.48 14.66 27.52
C ILE A 185 -9.86 13.82 26.41
N THR A 186 -10.62 13.57 25.34
CA THR A 186 -10.12 12.84 24.18
C THR A 186 -9.68 13.81 23.09
N LEU A 187 -8.37 13.93 22.91
CA LEU A 187 -7.79 14.64 21.78
C LEU A 187 -7.86 13.76 20.54
N LYS A 188 -8.37 14.31 19.44
CA LYS A 188 -8.29 13.69 18.11
C LYS A 188 -7.13 14.30 17.36
N ILE A 189 -6.40 13.49 16.57
CA ILE A 189 -5.41 14.03 15.64
C ILE A 189 -6.17 15.02 14.76
N LYS A 190 -5.75 16.28 14.78
CA LYS A 190 -6.28 17.27 13.84
C LYS A 190 -5.86 16.78 12.47
N ALA A 191 -6.81 16.24 11.71
CA ALA A 191 -6.62 15.95 10.31
C ALA A 191 -6.38 17.29 9.60
N THR A 192 -5.14 17.76 9.61
CA THR A 192 -4.67 18.57 8.49
C THR A 192 -5.02 17.72 7.29
N MET A 193 -5.86 18.24 6.39
CA MET A 193 -6.13 17.57 5.13
C MET A 193 -4.76 17.28 4.52
N GLU A 194 -4.33 16.03 4.64
CA GLU A 194 -3.06 15.61 4.13
C GLU A 194 -3.21 15.74 2.62
N GLY A 195 -2.68 16.84 2.10
CA GLY A 195 -2.33 16.89 0.69
C GLY A 195 -1.54 15.61 0.39
N PRO A 196 -1.70 15.05 -0.82
CA PRO A 196 -1.24 13.70 -1.12
C PRO A 196 0.16 13.42 -0.56
N LEU A 197 0.33 12.23 0.02
CA LEU A 197 1.59 11.76 0.66
C LEU A 197 2.77 11.64 -0.32
N LEU A 198 2.46 11.78 -1.60
CA LEU A 198 3.39 12.16 -2.63
C LEU A 198 3.11 13.64 -2.86
N PRO A 199 4.10 14.57 -2.88
CA PRO A 199 3.89 15.77 -3.68
C PRO A 199 3.30 15.27 -4.99
N HIS A 200 2.13 15.77 -5.42
CA HIS A 200 1.68 15.57 -6.80
C HIS A 200 2.96 15.70 -7.59
N SER A 201 3.46 14.59 -8.18
CA SER A 201 4.79 14.58 -8.80
C SER A 201 4.86 15.90 -9.53
N PRO A 202 5.74 16.86 -9.16
CA PRO A 202 5.71 18.17 -9.78
C PRO A 202 5.77 17.84 -11.24
N ALA A 203 4.65 18.11 -11.93
CA ALA A 203 4.16 17.30 -13.03
C ALA A 203 5.35 16.60 -13.71
N SER A 204 5.35 15.28 -13.83
CA SER A 204 6.21 14.72 -14.88
C SER A 204 5.64 15.08 -16.25
N GLY A 205 5.24 16.33 -16.48
CA GLY A 205 6.06 17.14 -17.34
C GLY A 205 6.44 18.45 -16.66
N LYS A 206 7.66 18.90 -16.93
CA LYS A 206 7.95 20.35 -17.01
C LYS A 206 7.00 21.09 -17.97
N TYR A 207 5.99 20.42 -18.50
CA TYR A 207 4.74 20.94 -18.99
C TYR A 207 3.65 19.97 -18.48
N PRO A 208 2.58 20.39 -17.75
CA PRO A 208 1.32 19.67 -17.94
C PRO A 208 1.17 19.50 -19.45
N ALA A 209 0.85 18.28 -19.92
CA ALA A 209 0.44 18.15 -21.32
C ALA A 209 -0.53 19.31 -21.56
N PRO A 210 -0.22 20.23 -22.49
CA PRO A 210 -0.94 21.48 -22.58
C PRO A 210 -2.42 21.14 -22.56
N PRO A 211 -3.22 21.80 -21.69
CA PRO A 211 -4.60 21.41 -21.48
C PRO A 211 -5.24 21.25 -22.84
N ARG A 212 -5.72 20.03 -23.13
CA ARG A 212 -6.30 19.74 -24.43
C ARG A 212 -7.60 20.51 -24.47
N SER A 213 -7.60 21.65 -25.14
CA SER A 213 -8.79 22.44 -25.37
C SER A 213 -9.55 21.80 -26.53
N LEU A 214 -10.77 21.37 -26.25
CA LEU A 214 -11.65 20.79 -27.25
C LEU A 214 -12.86 21.71 -27.41
N ASN A 215 -12.94 22.34 -28.58
CA ASN A 215 -14.08 23.16 -28.95
C ASN A 215 -15.19 22.23 -29.44
N LEU A 216 -16.29 22.17 -28.69
CA LEU A 216 -17.45 21.35 -29.04
C LEU A 216 -18.59 22.26 -29.49
N SER A 217 -19.20 21.93 -30.64
CA SER A 217 -20.39 22.65 -31.10
C SER A 217 -21.56 22.38 -30.15
N LYS A 218 -22.20 23.44 -29.64
CA LYS A 218 -23.41 23.30 -28.80
C LYS A 218 -24.51 22.50 -29.49
N LYS A 219 -24.64 22.63 -30.82
CA LYS A 219 -25.64 21.89 -31.60
C LYS A 219 -25.39 20.38 -31.57
N ALA A 220 -24.14 19.95 -31.78
CA ALA A 220 -23.78 18.53 -31.73
C ALA A 220 -23.94 17.94 -30.31
N VAL A 221 -23.71 18.75 -29.28
CA VAL A 221 -23.87 18.36 -27.89
C VAL A 221 -25.37 18.24 -27.55
N ASN A 222 -26.18 19.25 -27.86
CA ASN A 222 -27.63 19.26 -27.59
C ASN A 222 -28.41 18.19 -28.37
N GLU A 223 -28.09 17.94 -29.65
CA GLU A 223 -28.75 16.89 -30.45
C GLU A 223 -28.52 15.48 -29.89
N ASN A 224 -27.40 15.25 -29.18
CA ASN A 224 -27.10 13.99 -28.52
C ASN A 224 -27.64 13.95 -27.07
N LEU A 225 -27.85 15.10 -26.43
CA LEU A 225 -28.28 15.22 -25.02
C LEU A 225 -29.78 15.10 -24.79
N SER A 226 -30.60 15.27 -25.84
CA SER A 226 -32.05 15.03 -25.77
C SER A 226 -32.38 13.54 -25.55
N ASP A 227 -31.42 12.65 -25.75
CA ASP A 227 -31.60 11.20 -25.64
C ASP A 227 -30.60 10.63 -24.62
N LEU A 228 -30.79 10.98 -23.33
CA LEU A 228 -29.92 10.56 -22.22
C LEU A 228 -29.68 9.04 -22.23
N LYS A 229 -30.70 8.25 -22.57
CA LYS A 229 -30.61 6.80 -22.71
C LYS A 229 -29.58 6.38 -23.77
N SER A 230 -29.51 7.09 -24.88
CA SER A 230 -28.53 6.86 -25.96
C SER A 230 -27.12 7.23 -25.52
N ILE A 231 -26.95 8.34 -24.79
CA ILE A 231 -25.64 8.68 -24.22
C ILE A 231 -25.19 7.60 -23.24
N MET A 232 -26.04 7.20 -22.30
CA MET A 232 -25.68 6.20 -21.30
C MET A 232 -25.38 4.80 -21.88
N SER A 233 -25.83 4.49 -23.09
CA SER A 233 -25.50 3.24 -23.78
C SER A 233 -24.25 3.31 -24.65
N GLN A 234 -23.75 4.52 -24.96
CA GLN A 234 -22.56 4.73 -25.79
C GLN A 234 -21.23 4.46 -25.07
N ALA A 235 -21.23 4.30 -23.74
CA ALA A 235 -20.07 3.85 -22.97
C ALA A 235 -20.50 3.18 -21.67
N VAL A 236 -19.64 2.30 -21.13
CA VAL A 236 -19.80 1.68 -19.82
C VAL A 236 -19.01 2.47 -18.79
N VAL A 237 -19.74 3.14 -17.90
CA VAL A 237 -19.19 3.90 -16.77
C VAL A 237 -19.37 3.09 -15.48
N ARG A 238 -18.28 2.80 -14.76
CA ARG A 238 -18.32 2.02 -13.51
C ARG A 238 -17.54 2.73 -12.40
N PRO A 239 -17.94 2.60 -11.13
CA PRO A 239 -17.12 3.08 -10.02
C PRO A 239 -15.73 2.44 -10.06
N PHE A 240 -14.69 3.27 -9.93
CA PHE A 240 -13.32 2.80 -9.79
C PHE A 240 -12.96 2.77 -8.31
N LEU A 241 -12.58 1.60 -7.79
CA LEU A 241 -12.16 1.44 -6.40
C LEU A 241 -10.64 1.36 -6.33
N ASN A 242 -10.02 2.20 -5.50
CA ASN A 242 -8.62 2.12 -5.15
C ASN A 242 -8.52 1.80 -3.65
N GLU A 243 -7.87 0.70 -3.30
CA GLU A 243 -7.72 0.24 -1.90
C GLU A 243 -9.05 0.14 -1.12
N GLY A 244 -10.14 -0.24 -1.81
CA GLY A 244 -11.48 -0.36 -1.22
C GLY A 244 -12.24 0.95 -1.09
N VAL A 245 -11.65 2.09 -1.48
CA VAL A 245 -12.30 3.41 -1.49
C VAL A 245 -12.60 3.81 -2.93
N GLN A 246 -13.79 4.35 -3.19
CA GLN A 246 -14.13 4.87 -4.51
C GLN A 246 -13.26 6.09 -4.86
N ASN A 247 -12.53 5.98 -5.97
CA ASN A 247 -11.59 6.97 -6.48
C ASN A 247 -11.93 7.30 -7.94
N GLY A 248 -13.16 7.78 -8.15
CA GLY A 248 -13.64 8.18 -9.47
C GLY A 248 -14.44 7.10 -10.22
N TYR A 249 -14.53 7.28 -11.54
CA TYR A 249 -15.26 6.40 -12.44
C TYR A 249 -14.38 6.00 -13.63
N ILE A 250 -14.32 4.70 -13.91
CA ILE A 250 -13.64 4.18 -15.10
C ILE A 250 -14.60 4.12 -16.28
N ILE A 251 -14.14 4.58 -17.44
CA ILE A 251 -14.88 4.52 -18.71
C ILE A 251 -14.32 3.39 -19.56
N SER A 252 -15.21 2.58 -20.11
CA SER A 252 -14.88 1.45 -20.98
C SER A 252 -15.94 1.26 -22.04
N ASN A 253 -15.62 0.49 -23.08
CA ASN A 253 -16.51 0.16 -24.19
C ASN A 253 -17.14 1.41 -24.84
N ILE A 254 -16.32 2.43 -25.11
CA ILE A 254 -16.74 3.63 -25.83
C ILE A 254 -17.12 3.25 -27.27
N ALA A 255 -18.34 3.57 -27.65
CA ALA A 255 -18.86 3.35 -29.00
C ALA A 255 -18.21 4.33 -30.00
N PRO A 256 -17.93 3.89 -31.24
CA PRO A 256 -17.46 4.79 -32.29
C PRO A 256 -18.47 5.90 -32.60
N ASN A 257 -17.97 7.09 -32.93
CA ASN A 257 -18.72 8.33 -33.17
C ASN A 257 -19.58 8.80 -31.99
N SER A 258 -19.36 8.27 -30.79
CA SER A 258 -20.09 8.65 -29.57
C SER A 258 -19.72 10.04 -29.08
N LEU A 259 -20.52 10.58 -28.16
CA LEU A 259 -20.18 11.80 -27.45
C LEU A 259 -18.87 11.65 -26.66
N TYR A 260 -18.63 10.50 -26.03
CA TYR A 260 -17.40 10.23 -25.28
C TYR A 260 -16.15 10.29 -26.17
N GLU A 261 -16.21 9.69 -27.36
CA GLU A 261 -15.11 9.76 -28.33
C GLU A 261 -14.92 11.17 -28.88
N LYS A 262 -16.01 11.90 -29.18
CA LYS A 262 -15.96 13.31 -29.60
C LYS A 262 -15.36 14.21 -28.53
N MET A 263 -15.55 13.88 -27.25
CA MET A 263 -14.91 14.53 -26.12
C MET A 263 -13.42 14.14 -25.96
N GLY A 264 -12.91 13.18 -26.73
CA GLY A 264 -11.51 12.74 -26.64
C GLY A 264 -11.23 11.82 -25.45
N LEU A 265 -12.28 11.22 -24.88
CA LEU A 265 -12.16 10.17 -23.88
C LEU A 265 -11.77 8.86 -24.54
N GLN A 266 -11.02 8.04 -23.81
CA GLN A 266 -10.49 6.77 -24.26
C GLN A 266 -10.88 5.63 -23.32
N ASN A 267 -10.90 4.41 -23.86
CA ASN A 267 -11.13 3.22 -23.06
C ASN A 267 -10.02 3.07 -22.00
N GLY A 268 -10.41 2.92 -20.74
CA GLY A 268 -9.48 2.84 -19.61
C GLY A 268 -9.21 4.17 -18.91
N ASP A 269 -9.79 5.27 -19.38
CA ASP A 269 -9.75 6.55 -18.66
C ASP A 269 -10.50 6.43 -17.33
N ILE A 270 -9.88 6.95 -16.26
CA ILE A 270 -10.51 7.10 -14.95
C ILE A 270 -10.78 8.59 -14.74
N ILE A 271 -12.05 8.98 -14.62
CA ILE A 271 -12.43 10.35 -14.28
C ILE A 271 -12.33 10.51 -12.76
N ASN A 272 -11.45 11.41 -12.31
CA ASN A 272 -11.25 11.70 -10.90
C ASN A 272 -12.15 12.84 -10.41
N ASP A 273 -12.21 13.93 -11.17
CA ASP A 273 -12.97 15.13 -10.82
C ASP A 273 -13.41 15.95 -12.03
N ILE A 274 -14.45 16.74 -11.82
CA ILE A 274 -15.05 17.66 -12.79
C ILE A 274 -15.09 19.05 -12.17
N ASN A 275 -14.49 20.04 -12.82
CA ASN A 275 -14.41 21.42 -12.30
C ASN A 275 -13.89 21.47 -10.85
N ASN A 276 -12.86 20.66 -10.54
CA ASN A 276 -12.29 20.48 -9.19
C ASN A 276 -13.26 19.89 -8.15
N LYS A 277 -14.40 19.32 -8.57
CA LYS A 277 -15.32 18.58 -7.69
C LYS A 277 -15.10 17.07 -7.85
N PRO A 278 -14.81 16.34 -6.76
CA PRO A 278 -14.60 14.88 -6.82
C PRO A 278 -15.80 14.13 -7.37
N MET A 279 -15.55 13.14 -8.23
CA MET A 279 -16.58 12.26 -8.77
C MET A 279 -16.82 11.05 -7.87
N GLN A 280 -17.68 11.20 -6.87
CA GLN A 280 -17.96 10.14 -5.88
C GLN A 280 -19.38 9.55 -5.95
N SER A 281 -20.33 10.23 -6.58
CA SER A 281 -21.73 9.77 -6.67
C SER A 281 -22.26 9.80 -8.11
N ALA A 282 -23.33 9.05 -8.35
CA ALA A 282 -24.05 9.04 -9.61
C ALA A 282 -24.66 10.42 -9.94
N ASP A 283 -25.03 11.21 -8.92
CA ASP A 283 -25.55 12.57 -9.09
C ASP A 283 -24.54 13.49 -9.77
N ASN A 284 -23.24 13.28 -9.55
CA ASN A 284 -22.20 14.09 -10.18
C ASN A 284 -22.13 13.85 -11.70
N LEU A 285 -22.51 12.65 -12.17
CA LEU A 285 -22.63 12.37 -13.61
C LEU A 285 -23.81 13.15 -14.23
N LEU A 286 -24.94 13.20 -13.54
CA LEU A 286 -26.10 14.01 -13.99
C LEU A 286 -25.76 15.50 -14.01
N GLN A 287 -25.02 15.98 -13.01
CA GLN A 287 -24.55 17.36 -12.97
C GLN A 287 -23.62 17.68 -14.15
N MET A 288 -22.74 16.75 -14.55
CA MET A 288 -21.91 16.91 -15.75
C MET A 288 -22.76 17.07 -17.01
N VAL A 289 -23.77 16.21 -17.19
CA VAL A 289 -24.70 16.27 -18.33
C VAL A 289 -25.39 17.64 -18.38
N ASN A 290 -25.88 18.14 -17.25
CA ASN A 290 -26.52 19.45 -17.17
C ASN A 290 -25.57 20.60 -17.52
N LEU A 291 -24.31 20.54 -17.07
CA LEU A 291 -23.29 21.54 -17.41
C LEU A 291 -22.96 21.56 -18.91
N MET A 292 -23.00 20.39 -19.56
CA MET A 292 -22.83 20.29 -21.02
C MET A 292 -24.02 20.91 -21.76
N GLN A 293 -25.25 20.65 -21.30
CA GLN A 293 -26.48 21.23 -21.87
C GLN A 293 -26.52 22.76 -21.75
N SER A 294 -26.04 23.30 -20.61
CA SER A 294 -26.00 24.75 -20.41
C SER A 294 -24.90 25.45 -21.23
N GLY A 295 -24.03 24.69 -21.91
CA GLY A 295 -22.90 25.23 -22.67
C GLY A 295 -21.81 25.85 -21.78
N SER A 296 -21.76 25.48 -20.50
CA SER A 296 -20.76 25.97 -19.55
C SER A 296 -19.43 25.29 -19.80
N SER A 297 -18.31 26.00 -19.62
CA SER A 297 -16.98 25.37 -19.73
C SER A 297 -16.82 24.25 -18.68
N ILE A 298 -16.25 23.13 -19.12
CA ILE A 298 -16.01 21.96 -18.26
C ILE A 298 -14.53 21.63 -18.27
N THR A 299 -13.94 21.50 -17.09
CA THR A 299 -12.59 20.98 -16.87
C THR A 299 -12.70 19.57 -16.33
N LEU A 300 -12.14 18.60 -17.03
CA LEU A 300 -12.16 17.19 -16.65
C LEU A 300 -10.74 16.72 -16.36
N ASN A 301 -10.52 16.19 -15.16
CA ASN A 301 -9.26 15.55 -14.82
C ASN A 301 -9.41 14.04 -14.93
N VAL A 302 -8.65 13.45 -15.86
CA VAL A 302 -8.66 12.02 -16.14
C VAL A 302 -7.30 11.41 -15.85
N LYS A 303 -7.28 10.20 -15.31
CA LYS A 303 -6.09 9.37 -15.23
C LYS A 303 -6.07 8.40 -16.39
N ARG A 304 -5.12 8.60 -17.31
CA ARG A 304 -4.90 7.79 -18.51
C ARG A 304 -3.54 7.13 -18.44
N ASN A 305 -3.49 5.81 -18.55
CA ASN A 305 -2.23 5.03 -18.48
C ASN A 305 -1.36 5.40 -17.25
N GLY A 306 -2.00 5.68 -16.12
CA GLY A 306 -1.31 6.07 -14.88
C GLY A 306 -0.93 7.55 -14.76
N LYS A 307 -1.07 8.35 -15.82
CA LYS A 307 -0.78 9.80 -15.83
C LYS A 307 -2.06 10.60 -15.70
N ILE A 308 -2.00 11.75 -15.04
CA ILE A 308 -3.12 12.69 -14.95
C ILE A 308 -3.09 13.61 -16.17
N GLU A 309 -4.20 13.71 -16.87
CA GLU A 309 -4.44 14.60 -18.00
C GLU A 309 -5.65 15.49 -17.70
N THR A 310 -5.54 16.77 -18.01
CA THR A 310 -6.64 17.74 -17.88
C THR A 310 -7.18 18.07 -19.27
N ILE A 311 -8.47 17.87 -19.46
CA ILE A 311 -9.18 18.17 -20.71
C ILE A 311 -10.14 19.32 -20.44
N ASN A 312 -10.01 20.40 -21.21
CA ASN A 312 -10.84 21.59 -21.09
C ASN A 312 -11.82 21.63 -22.27
N TYR A 313 -13.11 21.64 -21.96
CA TYR A 313 -14.19 21.74 -22.92
C TYR A 313 -14.77 23.15 -22.90
N SER A 314 -14.83 23.76 -24.08
CA SER A 314 -15.55 25.01 -24.34
C SER A 314 -16.61 24.74 -25.39
N PHE A 315 -17.83 25.20 -25.11
CA PHE A 315 -18.98 24.99 -25.98
C PHE A 315 -19.31 26.30 -26.71
N TYR A 316 -19.34 26.27 -28.04
CA TYR A 316 -19.66 27.43 -28.88
C TYR A 316 -21.04 27.32 -29.51
#